data_AF-A0A1J5XAB4-F1
#
_entry.id   AF-A0A1J5XAB4-F1
#
_cell.length_a   1.000
_cell.length_b   1.000
_cell.length_c   1.000
_cell.angle_alpha   90.00
_cell.angle_beta   90.00
_cell.angle_gamma   90.00
#
_symmetry.space_group_name_H-M   'P 1'
#
loop_
_entity.id
_entity.type
_entity.pdbx_description
1 polymer ?
#
loop_
_entity_poly.entity_id
_entity_poly.type
_entity_poly.pdbx_seq_one_letter_code
_entity_poly.pdbx_strand_id
1 'polypeptide(L)'
;MELWKYYIGAFPKLILHEEHVIDNFHLNTGEEEHVSEIIWTENNSIWLGKVKKLEVRRYSVNILLKPVLHKENKLEKLLLDVDQTKHVLGIINTKGSSIELEKVENL
;
A
#
# COMPACT_ATOMS: atom_id res chain seq x y z
N MET A 1 -5.52 -7.40 9.04
CA MET A 1 -6.15 -6.13 9.42
C MET A 1 -6.89 -5.60 8.21
N GLU A 2 -8.19 -5.33 8.35
CA GLU A 2 -9.02 -4.73 7.30
C GLU A 2 -9.32 -3.28 7.69
N LEU A 3 -8.95 -2.33 6.84
CA LEU A 3 -9.16 -0.91 7.09
C LEU A 3 -10.21 -0.38 6.12
N TRP A 4 -11.29 0.14 6.68
CA TRP A 4 -12.46 0.60 5.92
C TRP A 4 -12.38 2.11 5.66
N LYS A 5 -13.17 2.56 4.66
CA LYS A 5 -13.18 3.90 4.01
C LYS A 5 -12.71 5.11 4.84
N TYR A 6 -13.14 5.25 6.09
CA TYR A 6 -12.82 6.41 6.93
C TYR A 6 -11.37 6.47 7.45
N TYR A 7 -10.63 5.36 7.46
CA TYR A 7 -9.27 5.32 8.00
C TYR A 7 -8.19 5.58 6.97
N ILE A 8 -8.53 5.59 5.68
CA ILE A 8 -7.55 5.70 4.60
C ILE A 8 -6.88 7.07 4.63
N GLY A 9 -7.61 8.17 4.89
CA GLY A 9 -7.04 9.53 5.03
C GLY A 9 -6.04 9.72 6.18
N ALA A 10 -5.98 8.80 7.15
CA ALA A 10 -5.10 8.90 8.32
C ALA A 10 -3.74 8.20 8.14
N PHE A 11 -3.44 7.67 6.95
CA PHE A 11 -2.35 6.71 6.75
C PHE A 11 -0.88 7.19 6.71
N PRO A 12 -0.49 8.48 6.61
CA PRO A 12 0.92 8.83 6.54
C PRO A 12 1.77 8.46 7.78
N LYS A 13 1.22 7.76 8.78
CA LYS A 13 1.88 7.48 10.06
C LYS A 13 1.64 6.07 10.63
N LEU A 14 1.14 5.11 9.85
CA LEU A 14 1.05 3.74 10.36
C LEU A 14 2.46 3.13 10.40
N ILE A 15 2.97 2.97 11.62
CA ILE A 15 4.24 2.31 11.94
C ILE A 15 3.90 1.10 12.79
N LEU A 16 4.13 -0.10 12.26
CA LEU A 16 4.02 -1.34 13.01
C LEU A 16 5.41 -1.79 13.45
N HIS A 17 5.47 -2.41 14.64
CA HIS A 17 6.70 -2.98 15.15
C HIS A 17 7.26 -4.03 14.17
N GLU A 18 8.58 -4.12 14.04
CA GLU A 18 9.27 -4.97 13.05
C GLU A 18 8.92 -6.47 13.17
N GLU A 19 8.72 -6.94 14.40
CA GLU A 19 8.31 -8.32 14.68
C GLU A 19 6.82 -8.60 14.53
N HIS A 20 6.00 -7.57 14.27
CA HIS A 20 4.58 -7.79 14.07
C HIS A 20 4.32 -8.42 12.70
N VAL A 21 3.65 -9.58 12.71
CA VAL A 21 3.26 -10.30 11.50
C VAL A 21 1.78 -10.05 11.22
N ILE A 22 1.50 -9.45 10.07
CA ILE A 22 0.17 -9.31 9.51
C ILE A 22 -0.05 -10.42 8.48
N ASP A 23 -1.05 -11.27 8.71
CA ASP A 23 -1.40 -12.30 7.74
C ASP A 23 -1.99 -11.69 6.46
N ASN A 24 -2.94 -10.75 6.59
CA ASN A 24 -3.57 -10.07 5.45
C ASN A 24 -3.68 -8.56 5.71
N PHE A 25 -3.16 -7.76 4.79
CA PHE A 25 -3.30 -6.30 4.77
C PHE A 25 -4.05 -5.90 3.49
N HIS A 26 -5.23 -5.29 3.65
CA HIS A 26 -6.12 -4.95 2.54
C HIS A 26 -6.47 -3.46 2.54
N LEU A 27 -6.26 -2.80 1.39
CA LEU A 27 -6.68 -1.43 1.11
C LEU A 27 -7.62 -1.40 -0.10
N ASN A 28 -8.79 -0.78 0.05
CA ASN A 28 -9.76 -0.63 -1.04
C ASN A 28 -10.58 0.66 -0.87
N THR A 29 -10.40 1.62 -1.77
CA THR A 29 -11.25 2.81 -1.88
C THR A 29 -11.75 3.01 -3.31
N GLY A 30 -13.06 3.23 -3.43
CA GLY A 30 -13.70 3.60 -4.69
C GLY A 30 -13.71 5.11 -4.97
N GLU A 31 -13.18 5.91 -4.05
CA GLU A 31 -13.26 7.38 -4.12
C GLU A 31 -11.85 7.98 -4.02
N GLU A 32 -11.56 8.89 -4.95
CA GLU A 32 -10.27 9.57 -5.09
C GLU A 32 -9.96 10.48 -3.90
N GLU A 33 -10.99 11.12 -3.34
CA GLU A 33 -10.88 12.04 -2.20
C GLU A 33 -10.29 11.38 -0.95
N HIS A 34 -10.43 10.06 -0.80
CA HIS A 34 -9.82 9.34 0.33
C HIS A 34 -8.31 9.19 0.22
N VAL A 35 -7.74 9.39 -0.97
CA VAL A 35 -6.31 9.18 -1.24
C VAL A 35 -5.63 10.42 -1.77
N SER A 36 -6.39 11.43 -2.20
CA SER A 36 -5.88 12.67 -2.78
C SER A 36 -4.85 13.34 -1.87
N GLU A 37 -5.16 13.51 -0.58
CA GLU A 37 -4.22 14.11 0.40
C GLU A 37 -2.92 13.30 0.56
N ILE A 38 -3.01 11.97 0.41
CA ILE A 38 -1.89 11.05 0.62
C ILE A 38 -0.99 10.98 -0.60
N ILE A 39 -1.57 10.97 -1.80
CA ILE A 39 -0.84 10.95 -3.07
C ILE A 39 0.15 12.13 -3.16
N TRP A 40 -0.28 13.30 -2.69
CA TRP A 40 0.50 14.54 -2.78
C TRP A 40 1.40 14.81 -1.56
N THR A 41 1.38 13.94 -0.54
CA THR A 41 2.23 14.09 0.64
C THR A 41 3.64 13.59 0.35
N GLU A 42 4.63 14.49 0.40
CA GLU A 42 6.05 14.13 0.45
C GLU A 42 6.29 13.30 1.73
N ASN A 43 6.48 11.98 1.58
CA ASN A 43 6.66 10.97 2.65
C ASN A 43 5.38 10.30 3.18
N ASN A 44 4.57 9.77 2.27
CA ASN A 44 3.44 8.87 2.54
C ASN A 44 3.83 7.39 2.74
N SER A 45 5.08 7.10 3.12
CA SER A 45 5.55 5.72 3.29
C SER A 45 4.88 5.04 4.49
N ILE A 46 4.41 3.81 4.31
CA ILE A 46 3.75 3.02 5.34
C ILE A 46 4.76 1.99 5.85
N TRP A 47 5.01 1.92 7.15
CA TRP A 47 5.93 0.92 7.70
C TRP A 47 5.12 -0.27 8.23
N LEU A 48 4.98 -1.28 7.38
CA LEU A 48 4.27 -2.52 7.69
C LEU A 48 5.33 -3.59 7.95
N GLY A 49 5.64 -3.89 9.22
CA GLY A 49 6.68 -4.85 9.64
C GLY A 49 6.78 -6.13 8.77
N LYS A 50 6.16 -7.23 9.19
CA LYS A 50 6.07 -8.47 8.38
C LYS A 50 4.64 -8.61 7.85
N VAL A 51 4.45 -8.78 6.54
CA VAL A 51 3.16 -8.97 5.86
C VAL A 51 3.23 -10.19 4.95
N LYS A 52 2.33 -11.16 5.16
CA LYS A 52 2.22 -12.33 4.28
C LYS A 52 1.45 -12.02 3.00
N LYS A 53 0.29 -11.36 3.10
CA LYS A 53 -0.55 -11.00 1.93
C LYS A 53 -0.89 -9.51 1.93
N LEU A 54 -0.52 -8.85 0.83
CA LEU A 54 -0.82 -7.45 0.58
C LEU A 54 -1.79 -7.33 -0.60
N GLU A 55 -2.95 -6.73 -0.35
CA GLU A 55 -4.01 -6.54 -1.35
C GLU A 55 -4.41 -5.07 -1.41
N VAL A 56 -4.26 -4.46 -2.58
CA VAL A 56 -4.57 -3.04 -2.80
C VAL A 56 -5.43 -2.90 -4.04
N ARG A 57 -6.60 -2.26 -3.90
CA ARG A 57 -7.59 -2.14 -4.97
C ARG A 57 -7.99 -0.69 -5.26
N ARG A 58 -8.39 -0.44 -6.51
CA ARG A 58 -8.98 0.85 -6.97
C ARG A 58 -8.09 2.06 -6.64
N TYR A 59 -8.65 3.16 -6.17
CA TYR A 59 -7.90 4.38 -5.86
C TYR A 59 -6.83 4.18 -4.76
N SER A 60 -6.90 3.12 -3.96
CA SER A 60 -5.87 2.83 -2.95
C SER A 60 -4.53 2.47 -3.58
N VAL A 61 -4.52 2.05 -4.84
CA VAL A 61 -3.27 1.79 -5.59
C VAL A 61 -2.45 3.07 -5.73
N ASN A 62 -3.09 4.24 -5.83
CA ASN A 62 -2.41 5.53 -5.89
C ASN A 62 -1.74 5.98 -4.58
N ILE A 63 -2.01 5.34 -3.42
CA ILE A 63 -1.36 5.69 -2.13
C ILE A 63 0.18 5.53 -2.19
N LEU A 64 0.72 5.09 -3.33
CA LEU A 64 2.13 4.96 -3.62
C LEU A 64 2.78 4.08 -2.58
N LEU A 65 2.71 2.81 -2.93
CA LEU A 65 3.33 1.64 -2.35
C LEU A 65 4.82 1.87 -2.03
N LYS A 66 5.09 2.61 -0.97
CA LYS A 66 6.29 2.47 -0.16
C LYS A 66 5.92 1.74 1.14
N PRO A 67 5.29 0.53 1.10
CA PRO A 67 5.33 -0.31 2.26
C PRO A 67 6.81 -0.62 2.50
N VAL A 68 7.40 0.00 3.50
CA VAL A 68 8.69 -0.44 4.00
C VAL A 68 8.39 -1.70 4.77
N LEU A 69 8.52 -2.82 4.06
CA LEU A 69 8.47 -4.15 4.65
C LEU A 69 9.78 -4.41 5.36
N HIS A 70 9.72 -5.18 6.45
CA HIS A 70 10.90 -5.67 7.11
C HIS A 70 11.77 -6.48 6.13
N LYS A 71 13.10 -6.43 6.27
CA LYS A 71 14.04 -7.15 5.37
C LYS A 71 13.84 -8.66 5.35
N GLU A 72 13.37 -9.20 6.47
CA GLU A 72 13.03 -10.62 6.59
C GLU A 72 11.60 -10.94 6.16
N ASN A 73 10.87 -9.99 5.57
CA ASN A 73 9.52 -10.22 5.14
C ASN A 73 9.46 -11.32 4.07
N LYS A 74 8.54 -12.26 4.26
CA LYS A 74 8.25 -13.34 3.32
C LYS A 74 6.88 -13.06 2.73
N LEU A 75 6.85 -12.18 1.72
CA LEU A 75 5.60 -11.86 1.05
C LEU A 75 5.15 -13.08 0.25
N GLU A 76 4.02 -13.66 0.65
CA GLU A 76 3.41 -14.82 -0.01
C GLU A 76 2.53 -14.40 -1.19
N LYS A 77 1.90 -13.21 -1.11
CA LYS A 77 1.00 -12.69 -2.15
C LYS A 77 1.00 -11.18 -2.20
N LEU A 78 1.16 -10.64 -3.42
CA LEU A 78 0.89 -9.25 -3.76
C LEU A 78 -0.25 -9.20 -4.80
N LEU A 79 -1.34 -8.51 -4.49
CA LEU A 79 -2.43 -8.28 -5.44
C LEU A 79 -2.69 -6.78 -5.57
N LEU A 80 -2.57 -6.27 -6.81
CA LEU A 80 -2.96 -4.93 -7.20
C LEU A 80 -4.10 -5.05 -8.21
N ASP A 81 -5.28 -4.53 -7.85
CA ASP A 81 -6.48 -4.64 -8.69
C ASP A 81 -7.02 -3.25 -9.03
N VAL A 82 -7.03 -2.92 -10.32
CA VAL A 82 -7.52 -1.65 -10.84
C VAL A 82 -8.52 -1.91 -11.96
N ASP A 83 -9.71 -1.37 -11.81
CA ASP A 83 -10.83 -1.50 -12.75
C ASP A 83 -11.00 -0.25 -13.64
N GLN A 84 -10.28 0.85 -13.39
CA GLN A 84 -10.34 2.07 -14.19
C GLN A 84 -8.96 2.78 -14.26
N THR A 85 -8.62 3.35 -15.41
CA THR A 85 -7.34 4.05 -15.63
C THR A 85 -7.10 5.20 -14.65
N LYS A 86 -8.17 5.89 -14.22
CA LYS A 86 -8.08 6.96 -13.22
C LYS A 86 -7.50 6.50 -11.87
N HIS A 87 -7.56 5.20 -11.56
CA HIS A 87 -7.05 4.61 -10.33
C HIS A 87 -5.52 4.48 -10.27
N VAL A 88 -4.82 4.77 -11.36
CA VAL A 88 -3.34 4.73 -11.43
C VAL A 88 -2.72 6.05 -11.90
N LEU A 89 -3.53 7.11 -12.07
CA LEU A 89 -3.04 8.43 -12.52
C LEU A 89 -1.96 9.01 -11.58
N GLY A 90 -2.08 8.78 -10.27
CA GLY A 90 -1.08 9.20 -9.29
C GLY A 90 0.24 8.45 -9.45
N ILE A 91 0.22 7.19 -9.89
CA ILE A 91 1.44 6.39 -10.11
C ILE A 91 2.16 6.81 -11.39
N ILE A 92 1.42 6.93 -12.50
CA ILE A 92 1.99 7.20 -13.83
C ILE A 92 2.66 8.59 -13.87
N ASN A 93 2.10 9.56 -13.15
CA ASN A 93 2.61 10.92 -13.13
C ASN A 93 3.74 11.15 -12.12
N THR A 94 4.02 10.18 -11.24
CA THR A 94 5.04 10.30 -10.20
C THR A 94 6.36 9.65 -10.65
N LYS A 95 7.45 10.43 -10.68
CA LYS A 95 8.79 9.90 -10.95
C LYS A 95 9.25 9.03 -9.77
N GLY A 96 9.79 7.84 -10.04
CA GLY A 96 10.37 6.97 -9.00
C GLY A 96 9.37 6.06 -8.26
N SER A 97 8.22 5.76 -8.88
CA SER A 97 7.21 4.82 -8.37
C SER A 97 7.66 3.35 -8.53
N SER A 98 8.80 2.98 -7.94
CA SER A 98 9.31 1.61 -7.90
C SER A 98 9.02 0.95 -6.56
N ILE A 99 8.53 -0.29 -6.57
CA ILE A 99 8.38 -1.12 -5.37
C ILE A 99 9.59 -2.06 -5.32
N GLU A 100 10.39 -1.95 -4.27
CA GLU A 100 11.47 -2.89 -4.02
C GLU A 100 10.94 -4.08 -3.21
N LEU A 101 11.01 -5.27 -3.78
CA LEU A 101 10.63 -6.52 -3.12
C LEU A 101 11.90 -7.32 -2.88
N GLU A 102 12.34 -7.43 -1.62
CA GLU A 102 13.56 -8.18 -1.30
C GLU A 102 13.37 -9.70 -1.49
N LYS A 103 12.26 -10.25 -0.97
CA LYS A 103 11.91 -11.68 -1.05
C LYS A 103 10.42 -11.86 -1.28
N VAL A 104 10.08 -12.58 -2.35
CA VAL A 104 8.70 -12.99 -2.67
C VAL A 104 8.69 -14.49 -2.85
N GLU A 105 7.88 -15.18 -2.06
CA GLU A 105 7.88 -16.65 -2.03
C GLU A 105 7.06 -17.24 -3.18
N ASN A 106 6.06 -16.52 -3.71
CA ASN A 106 5.24 -16.92 -4.85
C ASN A 106 4.74 -15.68 -5.61
N LEU A 107 5.21 -15.47 -6.84
CA LEU A 107 4.73 -14.44 -7.77
C LEU A 107 3.94 -15.09 -8.90
#